data_AF-A0A328ITX4-F1
#
_entry.id   AF-A0A328ITX4-F1
#
_cell.length_a   1.000
_cell.length_b   1.000
_cell.length_c   1.000
_cell.angle_alpha   90.00
_cell.angle_beta   90.00
_cell.angle_gamma   90.00
#
_symmetry.space_group_name_H-M   'P 1'
#
loop_
_entity.id
_entity.type
_entity.pdbx_description
1 polymer ?
#
loop_
_entity_poly.entity_id
_entity_poly.type
_entity_poly.pdbx_seq_one_letter_code
_entity_poly.pdbx_strand_id
1 'polypeptide(L)'
;MTFPDYINVVLRMIAEGNESHEIYEQLQKLGLREAEIAEVYNAVVGIISSGSESTETILDGEYDPRKRVFLDEELRAIMTVPGLYKSLLWGAISSGEFERTLTDFSMNN
;
A
#
# COMPACT_ATOMS: atom_id res chain seq x y z
N MET A 1 20.95 3.91 2.25
CA MET A 1 19.53 3.65 1.96
C MET A 1 19.24 4.13 0.55
N THR A 2 18.34 3.45 -0.14
CA THR A 2 17.85 3.81 -1.47
C THR A 2 16.57 4.64 -1.36
N PHE A 3 16.16 5.32 -2.44
CA PHE A 3 14.93 6.10 -2.46
C PHE A 3 13.67 5.30 -2.04
N PRO A 4 13.47 4.05 -2.52
CA PRO A 4 12.39 3.19 -2.02
C PRO A 4 12.44 2.93 -0.50
N ASP A 5 13.63 2.78 0.08
CA ASP A 5 13.75 2.56 1.54
C ASP A 5 13.22 3.76 2.33
N TYR A 6 13.43 4.98 1.83
CA TYR A 6 12.94 6.20 2.47
C TYR A 6 11.43 6.35 2.35
N ILE A 7 10.86 6.03 1.19
CA ILE A 7 9.40 5.95 0.99
C ILE A 7 8.78 4.98 2.00
N ASN A 8 9.43 3.83 2.20
CA ASN A 8 8.95 2.82 3.15
C ASN A 8 8.95 3.28 4.60
N VAL A 9 10.01 3.97 5.01
CA VAL A 9 10.11 4.57 6.34
C VAL A 9 8.99 5.59 6.55
N VAL A 10 8.74 6.48 5.58
CA VAL A 10 7.72 7.52 5.69
C VAL A 10 6.32 6.91 5.79
N LEU A 11 6.00 5.94 4.94
CA LEU A 11 4.68 5.29 4.98
C LEU A 11 4.43 4.53 6.27
N ARG A 12 5.44 3.83 6.80
CA ARG A 12 5.33 3.19 8.12
C ARG A 12 5.05 4.22 9.21
N MET A 13 5.78 5.34 9.21
CA MET A 13 5.57 6.39 10.21
C MET A 13 4.18 7.01 10.12
N ILE A 14 3.66 7.25 8.91
CA ILE A 14 2.28 7.71 8.70
C ILE A 14 1.28 6.68 9.23
N ALA A 15 1.48 5.39 8.94
CA ALA A 15 0.60 4.31 9.42
C ALA A 15 0.62 4.15 10.96
N GLU A 16 1.76 4.43 11.59
CA GLU A 16 1.93 4.47 13.04
C GLU A 16 1.34 5.74 13.69
N GLY A 17 0.83 6.69 12.88
CA GLY A 17 0.20 7.93 13.35
C GLY A 17 1.19 9.04 13.70
N ASN A 18 2.44 8.95 13.23
CA ASN A 18 3.43 10.01 13.44
C ASN A 18 3.04 11.27 12.66
N GLU A 19 3.30 12.42 13.24
CA GLU A 19 3.08 13.72 12.62
C GLU A 19 4.18 14.07 11.61
N SER A 20 3.86 14.99 10.70
CA SER A 20 4.79 15.41 9.63
C SER A 20 6.14 15.89 10.15
N HIS A 21 6.17 16.59 11.28
CA HIS A 21 7.43 17.09 11.86
C HIS A 21 8.34 15.94 12.35
N GLU A 22 7.76 14.88 12.92
CA GLU A 22 8.49 13.69 13.39
C GLU A 22 9.10 12.91 12.21
N ILE A 23 8.35 12.80 11.11
CA ILE A 23 8.82 12.19 9.86
C ILE A 23 10.01 12.97 9.29
N TYR A 24 9.92 14.30 9.25
CA TYR A 24 10.99 15.17 8.77
C TYR A 24 12.26 15.03 9.63
N GLU A 25 12.13 15.05 10.96
CA GLU A 25 13.26 14.82 11.85
C GLU A 25 13.91 13.45 11.63
N GLN A 26 13.10 12.41 11.41
CA GLN A 26 13.60 11.07 11.18
C GLN A 26 14.39 10.97 9.87
N LEU A 27 13.90 11.57 8.79
CA LEU A 27 14.62 11.58 7.50
C LEU A 27 15.90 12.42 7.58
N GLN A 28 15.91 13.51 8.35
CA GLN A 28 17.13 14.29 8.60
C GLN A 28 18.18 13.48 9.37
N LYS A 29 17.76 12.70 10.39
CA LYS A 29 18.64 11.76 11.11
C LYS A 29 19.22 10.67 10.20
N LEU A 30 18.50 10.30 9.14
CA LEU A 30 18.96 9.36 8.11
C LEU A 30 19.87 10.00 7.05
N GLY A 31 20.17 11.29 7.19
CA GLY A 31 21.15 12.02 6.37
C GLY A 31 20.58 12.70 5.12
N LEU A 32 19.26 12.79 4.97
CA LEU A 32 18.66 13.52 3.86
C LEU A 32 18.75 15.04 4.08
N ARG A 33 18.96 15.76 2.99
CA ARG A 33 18.82 17.22 2.95
C ARG A 33 17.36 17.59 2.80
N GLU A 34 17.00 18.81 3.21
CA GLU A 34 15.62 19.30 3.21
C GLU A 34 14.89 19.14 1.86
N ALA A 35 15.59 19.37 0.75
CA ALA A 35 15.03 19.16 -0.59
C ALA A 35 14.70 17.68 -0.88
N GLU A 36 15.54 16.75 -0.42
CA GLU A 36 15.36 15.30 -0.60
C GLU A 36 14.23 14.78 0.31
N ILE A 37 14.12 15.34 1.52
CA ILE A 37 13.02 15.05 2.44
C ILE A 37 11.69 15.46 1.82
N ALA A 38 11.61 16.67 1.28
CA ALA A 38 10.41 17.17 0.62
C ALA A 38 10.04 16.31 -0.60
N GLU A 39 11.01 15.87 -1.38
CA GLU A 39 10.77 14.99 -2.53
C GLU A 39 10.18 13.63 -2.11
N VAL A 40 10.78 12.97 -1.11
CA VAL A 40 10.28 11.69 -0.56
C VAL A 40 8.88 11.86 0.04
N TYR A 41 8.67 12.89 0.85
CA TYR A 41 7.38 13.14 1.51
C TYR A 41 6.28 13.45 0.49
N ASN A 42 6.55 14.29 -0.51
CA ASN A 42 5.59 14.61 -1.56
C ASN A 42 5.29 13.40 -2.46
N ALA A 43 6.28 12.53 -2.72
CA ALA A 43 6.04 11.29 -3.44
C ALA A 43 5.08 10.37 -2.64
N VAL A 44 5.27 10.24 -1.32
CA VAL A 44 4.36 9.47 -0.46
C VAL A 44 2.96 10.06 -0.43
N VAL A 45 2.83 11.37 -0.25
CA VAL A 45 1.52 12.06 -0.29
C VAL A 45 0.87 11.90 -1.66
N GLY A 46 1.65 11.95 -2.75
CA GLY A 46 1.17 11.68 -4.11
C GLY A 46 0.62 10.26 -4.27
N ILE A 47 1.30 9.25 -3.73
CA ILE A 47 0.83 7.86 -3.72
C ILE A 47 -0.49 7.74 -2.96
N ILE A 48 -0.58 8.32 -1.76
CA ILE A 48 -1.79 8.27 -0.92
C ILE A 48 -2.96 9.03 -1.59
N SER A 49 -2.72 10.24 -2.08
CA SER A 49 -3.76 11.13 -2.62
C SER A 49 -4.28 10.75 -4.00
N SER A 50 -3.44 10.11 -4.83
CA SER A 50 -3.88 9.58 -6.12
C SER A 50 -4.74 8.32 -6.00
N GLY A 51 -4.92 7.80 -4.78
CA GLY A 51 -5.58 6.51 -4.56
C GLY A 51 -4.88 5.40 -5.32
N SER A 52 -3.58 5.55 -5.64
CA SER A 52 -2.83 4.51 -6.33
C SER A 52 -2.93 3.26 -5.47
N GLU A 53 -3.56 2.24 -6.06
CA GLU A 53 -3.92 0.91 -5.55
C GLU A 53 -2.68 0.08 -5.13
N SER A 54 -1.77 0.69 -4.38
CA SER A 54 -0.50 0.11 -3.94
C SER A 54 -0.20 0.52 -2.48
N THR A 55 -1.24 0.48 -1.65
CA THR A 55 -1.09 0.10 -0.23
C THR A 55 -0.53 -1.33 -0.09
N GLU A 56 -0.49 -2.09 -1.19
CA GLU A 56 0.33 -3.27 -1.34
C GLU A 56 1.81 -2.89 -1.44
N THR A 57 2.62 -3.47 -0.55
CA THR A 57 4.10 -3.59 -0.65
C THR A 57 4.95 -2.54 0.08
N ILE A 58 4.56 -2.06 1.27
CA ILE A 58 5.46 -1.23 2.10
C ILE A 58 5.64 -1.74 3.53
N LEU A 59 5.35 -3.03 3.73
CA LEU A 59 5.88 -3.80 4.85
C LEU A 59 6.62 -4.99 4.25
N ASP A 60 7.93 -4.99 4.40
CA ASP A 60 8.85 -5.97 3.85
C ASP A 60 8.40 -7.42 4.19
N GLY A 61 8.32 -8.26 3.17
CA GLY A 61 7.91 -9.66 3.22
C GLY A 61 6.62 -9.93 2.45
N GLU A 62 6.75 -10.51 1.24
CA GLU A 62 5.74 -11.12 0.36
C GLU A 62 4.27 -10.74 0.61
N TYR A 63 3.58 -10.22 -0.43
CA TYR A 63 2.13 -10.03 -0.42
C TYR A 63 1.42 -11.18 0.31
N ASP A 64 0.97 -10.92 1.54
CA ASP A 64 0.28 -11.89 2.38
C ASP A 64 -1.21 -11.59 2.27
N PRO A 65 -1.93 -12.28 1.36
CA PRO A 65 -3.36 -12.05 1.16
C PRO A 65 -4.17 -12.27 2.43
N ARG A 66 -3.63 -12.98 3.44
CA ARG A 66 -4.31 -13.20 4.73
C ARG A 66 -4.25 -12.00 5.66
N LYS A 67 -3.33 -11.07 5.43
CA LYS A 67 -3.16 -9.84 6.21
C LYS A 67 -3.73 -8.60 5.54
N ARG A 68 -4.23 -8.74 4.30
CA ARG A 68 -4.85 -7.64 3.59
C ARG A 68 -6.12 -7.19 4.31
N VAL A 69 -6.25 -5.88 4.46
CA VAL A 69 -7.49 -5.22 4.85
C VAL A 69 -8.26 -4.90 3.57
N PHE A 70 -9.47 -5.41 3.46
CA PHE A 70 -10.33 -5.18 2.30
C PHE A 70 -11.25 -3.99 2.54
N LEU A 71 -11.46 -3.19 1.50
CA LEU A 71 -12.49 -2.15 1.46
C LEU A 71 -13.88 -2.79 1.37
N ASP A 72 -14.91 -2.04 1.76
CA ASP A 72 -16.29 -2.54 1.74
C ASP A 72 -16.74 -2.98 0.33
N GLU A 73 -16.27 -2.31 -0.71
CA GLU A 73 -16.55 -2.62 -2.11
C GLU A 73 -15.87 -3.92 -2.55
N GLU A 74 -14.62 -4.14 -2.12
CA GLU A 74 -13.88 -5.38 -2.39
C GLU A 74 -14.50 -6.56 -1.64
N LEU A 75 -14.94 -6.35 -0.40
CA LEU A 75 -15.66 -7.36 0.39
C LEU A 75 -16.95 -7.77 -0.33
N ARG A 76 -17.71 -6.81 -0.89
CA ARG A 76 -18.89 -7.10 -1.71
C ARG A 76 -18.54 -7.91 -2.96
N ALA A 77 -17.45 -7.57 -3.65
CA ALA A 77 -16.97 -8.33 -4.80
C ALA A 77 -16.60 -9.78 -4.41
N ILE A 78 -15.89 -9.98 -3.30
CA ILE A 78 -15.52 -11.30 -2.76
C ILE A 78 -16.77 -12.10 -2.36
N MET A 79 -17.75 -11.45 -1.74
CA MET A 79 -19.02 -12.10 -1.39
C MET A 79 -19.82 -12.53 -2.63
N THR A 80 -19.70 -11.79 -3.72
CA THR A 80 -20.36 -12.11 -5.01
C THR A 80 -19.68 -13.29 -5.71
N VAL A 81 -18.37 -13.46 -5.52
CA VAL A 81 -17.58 -14.57 -6.06
C VAL A 81 -16.83 -15.28 -4.93
N PRO A 82 -17.51 -16.19 -4.17
CA PRO A 82 -16.93 -16.81 -2.98
C PRO A 82 -15.63 -17.62 -3.22
N GLY A 83 -15.37 -18.01 -4.47
CA GLY A 83 -14.15 -18.72 -4.86
C GLY A 83 -12.94 -17.82 -5.07
N LEU A 84 -13.11 -16.52 -5.27
CA LEU A 84 -12.05 -15.60 -5.71
C LEU A 84 -10.91 -15.53 -4.69
N TYR A 85 -11.24 -15.23 -3.43
CA TYR A 85 -10.25 -15.16 -2.35
C TYR A 85 -9.58 -16.52 -2.08
N LYS A 86 -10.34 -17.61 -2.21
CA LYS A 86 -9.81 -18.96 -2.04
C LYS A 86 -8.79 -19.33 -3.12
N SER A 87 -9.06 -18.93 -4.36
CA SER A 87 -8.16 -19.15 -5.50
C SER A 87 -6.82 -18.44 -5.30
N LEU A 88 -6.83 -17.23 -4.73
CA LEU A 88 -5.59 -16.52 -4.36
C LEU A 88 -4.82 -17.25 -3.25
N LEU A 89 -5.51 -17.63 -2.17
CA LEU A 89 -4.88 -18.33 -1.03
C LEU A 89 -4.25 -19.68 -1.40
N TRP A 90 -4.76 -20.32 -2.45
CA TRP A 90 -4.27 -21.60 -2.96
C TRP A 90 -3.29 -21.47 -4.12
N GLY A 91 -2.96 -20.24 -4.55
CA GLY A 91 -2.06 -19.98 -5.67
C GLY A 91 -2.63 -20.42 -7.02
N ALA A 92 -3.95 -20.55 -7.15
CA ALA A 92 -4.61 -20.84 -8.42
C ALA A 92 -4.64 -19.61 -9.34
N ILE A 93 -4.54 -18.41 -8.76
CA ILE A 93 -4.38 -17.13 -9.45
C ILE A 93 -3.28 -16.33 -8.75
N SER A 94 -2.60 -15.47 -9.50
CA SER A 94 -1.62 -14.51 -8.98
C SER A 94 -2.30 -13.34 -8.25
N SER A 95 -1.53 -12.60 -7.44
CA SER A 95 -2.02 -11.37 -6.80
C SER A 95 -2.53 -10.35 -7.84
N GLY A 96 -1.82 -10.16 -8.94
CA GLY A 96 -2.26 -9.25 -10.01
C GLY A 96 -3.56 -9.68 -10.70
N GLU A 97 -3.82 -10.98 -10.86
CA GLU A 97 -5.09 -11.47 -11.39
C GLU A 97 -6.24 -11.28 -10.39
N PHE A 98 -5.95 -11.43 -9.10
CA PHE A 98 -6.91 -11.16 -8.03
C PHE A 98 -7.28 -9.67 -7.97
N GLU A 99 -6.30 -8.76 -8.00
CA GLU A 99 -6.53 -7.30 -8.05
C GLU A 99 -7.42 -6.92 -9.21
N ARG A 100 -7.06 -7.37 -10.41
CA ARG A 100 -7.83 -7.06 -11.61
C ARG A 100 -9.29 -7.51 -11.49
N THR A 101 -9.49 -8.72 -10.94
CA THR A 101 -10.83 -9.26 -10.76
C THR A 101 -11.60 -8.48 -9.69
N LEU A 102 -10.96 -8.07 -8.59
CA LEU A 102 -11.59 -7.20 -7.60
C LEU A 102 -12.05 -5.88 -8.22
N THR A 103 -11.16 -5.19 -8.94
CA THR A 103 -11.47 -3.91 -9.60
C THR A 103 -12.62 -4.06 -10.60
N ASP A 104 -12.60 -5.10 -11.45
CA ASP A 104 -13.64 -5.35 -12.46
C ASP A 104 -15.04 -5.59 -11.84
N PHE A 105 -15.09 -6.18 -10.64
CA PHE A 105 -16.35 -6.42 -9.92
C PHE A 105 -16.80 -5.24 -9.07
N SER A 106 -15.87 -4.48 -8.50
CA SER A 106 -16.17 -3.28 -7.72
C SER A 106 -16.68 -2.13 -8.61
N MET A 107 -16.25 -2.04 -9.88
CA MET A 107 -16.78 -1.05 -10.84
C MET A 107 -18.19 -1.38 -11.39
N ASN A 108 -18.67 -2.62 -11.23
CA ASN A 108 -19.93 -3.10 -11.79
C ASN A 108 -21.08 -3.19 -10.75
N ASN A 109 -20.85 -2.77 -9.50
CA ASN A 109 -21.85 -2.71 -8.42
C ASN A 109 -22.03 -1.27 -7.92
#